data_AF-A0A644VCY0-F1
#
_entry.id   AF-A0A644VCY0-F1
#
_cell.length_a   1.000
_cell.length_b   1.000
_cell.length_c   1.000
_cell.angle_alpha   90.00
_cell.angle_beta   90.00
_cell.angle_gamma   90.00
#
_symmetry.space_group_name_H-M   'P 1'
#
loop_
_entity.id
_entity.type
_entity.pdbx_description
1 polymer ?
#
loop_
_entity_poly.entity_id
_entity_poly.type
_entity_poly.pdbx_seq_one_letter_code
_entity_poly.pdbx_strand_id
1 'polypeptide(L)' 'MNQYPQGYYYTQVEYQAAQWQGVLGTLMGVAVLIAMAAWAFSLVKRAIKGEEVKYPL' A
#
# COMPACT_ATOMS: atom_id res chain seq x y z
N MET A 1 14.14 -34.57 25.04
CA MET A 1 13.21 -33.90 24.12
C MET A 1 12.96 -32.50 24.68
N ASN A 2 13.58 -31.47 24.11
CA ASN A 2 13.33 -30.09 24.51
C ASN A 2 11.96 -29.67 23.97
N GLN A 3 10.93 -29.81 24.80
CA GLN A 3 9.63 -29.20 24.58
C GLN A 3 9.78 -27.69 24.81
N TYR A 4 10.18 -26.97 23.77
CA TYR A 4 10.09 -25.51 23.79
C TYR A 4 8.62 -25.14 23.96
N PRO A 5 8.30 -24.18 24.86
CA PRO A 5 6.91 -23.82 25.13
C PRO A 5 6.24 -23.36 23.84
N GLN A 6 5.08 -23.94 23.52
CA GLN A 6 4.26 -23.63 22.33
C GLN A 6 4.03 -22.12 22.14
N GLY A 7 4.02 -21.35 23.24
CA GLY A 7 3.97 -19.90 23.22
C GLY A 7 5.11 -19.25 22.42
N TYR A 8 6.33 -19.79 22.48
CA TYR A 8 7.48 -19.22 21.76
C TYR A 8 7.32 -19.29 20.24
N TYR A 9 6.76 -20.39 19.73
CA TYR A 9 6.50 -20.56 18.29
C TYR A 9 5.38 -19.61 17.82
N TYR A 10 4.32 -19.46 18.63
CA TYR A 10 3.23 -18.54 18.34
C TYR A 10 3.72 -17.08 18.31
N THR A 11 4.52 -16.65 19.30
CA THR A 11 5.09 -15.29 19.35
C THR A 11 5.99 -15.00 18.15
N GLN A 12 6.78 -15.97 17.68
CA GLN A 12 7.64 -15.79 16.51
C GLN A 12 6.85 -15.63 15.20
N VAL A 13 5.77 -16.40 15.03
CA VAL A 13 4.91 -16.30 13.85
C VAL A 13 4.17 -14.96 13.83
N GLU A 14 3.67 -14.52 14.97
CA GLU A 14 2.97 -13.24 15.12
C GLU A 14 3.90 -12.05 14.84
N TYR A 15 5.15 -12.13 15.29
CA TYR A 15 6.18 -11.12 15.00
C TYR A 15 6.53 -11.06 13.50
N GLN A 16 6.70 -12.22 12.85
CA GLN A 16 6.93 -12.26 11.40
C GLN A 16 5.74 -11.66 10.62
N ALA A 17 4.51 -11.98 11.01
CA ALA A 17 3.32 -11.43 10.38
C ALA A 17 3.25 -9.89 10.51
N ALA A 18 3.53 -9.35 11.70
CA ALA A 18 3.57 -7.91 11.94
C ALA A 18 4.64 -7.21 11.07
N GLN A 19 5.80 -7.83 10.89
CA GLN A 19 6.87 -7.30 10.02
C GLN A 19 6.41 -7.20 8.55
N TRP A 20 5.77 -8.25 8.03
CA TRP A 20 5.24 -8.24 6.67
C TRP A 20 4.09 -7.26 6.48
N GLN A 21 3.25 -7.07 7.51
CA GLN A 21 2.19 -6.08 7.48
C GLN A 21 2.74 -4.65 7.30
N GLY A 22 3.84 -4.30 7.99
CA GLY A 22 4.48 -2.99 7.84
C GLY A 22 5.08 -2.76 6.45
N VAL A 23 5.75 -3.77 5.90
CA VAL A 23 6.34 -3.70 4.55
C VAL A 23 5.25 -3.56 3.48
N LEU A 24 4.24 -4.43 3.51
CA LEU A 24 3.14 -4.40 2.56
C LEU A 24 2.32 -3.12 2.69
N GLY A 25 2.04 -2.66 3.91
CA GLY A 25 1.33 -1.40 4.16
C GLY A 25 2.06 -0.20 3.56
N THR A 26 3.38 -0.14 3.72
CA THR A 26 4.20 0.93 3.14
C THR A 26 4.18 0.89 1.61
N LEU A 27 4.35 -0.30 1.02
CA LEU A 27 4.29 -0.48 -0.44
C LEU A 27 2.93 -0.07 -1.01
N MET A 28 1.84 -0.46 -0.35
CA MET A 28 0.50 -0.06 -0.73
C MET A 28 0.29 1.45 -0.64
N GLY A 29 0.79 2.09 0.43
CA GLY A 29 0.77 3.54 0.56
C GLY A 29 1.48 4.25 -0.60
N VAL A 30 2.67 3.78 -0.96
CA VAL A 30 3.41 4.30 -2.12
C VAL A 30 2.64 4.10 -3.42
N ALA A 31 2.05 2.91 -3.62
CA ALA A 31 1.26 2.61 -4.81
C ALA A 31 0.04 3.54 -4.94
N VAL A 32 -0.65 3.83 -3.83
CA VAL A 32 -1.78 4.78 -3.79
C VAL A 32 -1.32 6.19 -4.14
N LEU A 33 -0.20 6.65 -3.60
CA LEU A 33 0.35 7.98 -3.93
C LEU A 33 0.68 8.09 -5.42
N ILE A 34 1.29 7.06 -6.01
CA ILE A 34 1.57 7.02 -7.45
C ILE A 34 0.27 7.04 -8.26
N ALA A 35 -0.74 6.28 -7.87
CA ALA A 35 -2.03 6.25 -8.56
C ALA A 35 -2.71 7.63 -8.53
N MET A 36 -2.71 8.31 -7.38
CA MET A 36 -3.25 9.67 -7.25
C MET A 36 -2.45 10.68 -8.08
N ALA A 37 -1.12 10.57 -8.09
CA ALA A 37 -0.27 11.45 -8.90
C ALA A 37 -0.52 11.25 -10.40
N ALA A 38 -0.61 10.00 -10.86
CA ALA A 38 -0.92 9.67 -12.24
C ALA A 38 -2.31 10.18 -12.64
N TRP A 39 -3.30 10.03 -11.75
CA TRP A 39 -4.63 10.55 -11.96
C TRP A 39 -4.63 12.08 -12.06
N ALA A 40 -4.02 12.79 -11.11
CA ALA A 40 -3.92 14.24 -11.13
C ALA A 40 -3.22 14.75 -12.40
N PHE A 41 -2.11 14.11 -12.79
CA PHE A 41 -1.38 14.46 -14.01
C PHE A 41 -2.23 14.25 -15.28
N SER A 42 -3.04 13.19 -15.33
CA SER A 42 -3.96 12.94 -16.44
C SER A 42 -4.99 14.05 -16.60
N LEU A 43 -5.50 14.60 -15.49
CA LEU A 43 -6.45 15.71 -15.51
C LEU A 43 -5.79 17.01 -16.00
N VAL A 44 -4.60 17.33 -15.51
CA VAL A 44 -3.84 18.51 -15.93
C VAL A 44 -3.53 18.46 -17.43
N LYS A 45 -3.08 17.30 -17.94
CA LYS A 45 -2.80 17.12 -19.36
C LYS A 45 -4.05 17.33 -20.22
N ARG A 46 -5.22 16.87 -19.78
CA ARG A 46 -6.50 17.07 -20.48
C ARG A 46 -6.94 18.53 -20.44
N ALA A 47 -6.79 19.20 -19.29
CA ALA A 47 -7.09 20.62 -19.12
C ALA A 47 -6.24 21.51 -20.04
N ILE A 48 -4.93 21.25 -20.15
CA ILE A 48 -4.03 21.99 -21.06
C ILE A 48 -4.44 21.81 -22.52
N LYS A 49 -4.93 20.63 -22.90
CA LYS A 49 -5.41 20.35 -24.26
C LYS A 49 -6.78 20.94 -24.58
N GLY A 50 -7.47 21.56 -23.61
CA GLY A 50 -8.82 22.07 -23.78
C GLY A 50 -9.88 20.96 -23.96
N GLU A 51 -9.53 19.71 -23.62
CA GLU A 51 -10.48 18.59 -23.60
C GLU A 51 -11.39 18.72 -22.38
N GLU A 52 -12.67 18.36 -22.50
CA GLU A 52 -13.58 18.36 -21.35
C GLU A 52 -13.04 17.45 -20.24
N VAL A 53 -12.68 18.06 -19.11
CA VAL A 53 -12.22 17.35 -17.93
C VAL A 53 -13.45 16.83 -17.21
N LYS A 54 -13.85 15.61 -17.57
CA LYS A 54 -14.87 14.88 -16.81
C LYS A 54 -14.25 14.45 -15.47
N TYR A 55 -14.59 15.18 -14.41
CA TYR A 55 -14.23 14.79 -13.05
C TYR A 55 -15.06 13.55 -12.67
N PRO A 56 -14.46 12.52 -12.05
CA PRO A 56 -15.19 11.36 -11.55
C PRO A 56 -15.91 11.66 -10.21
N LEU A 57 -16.61 12.80 -10.13
CA LEU A 57 -17.48 13.20 -9.03
C LEU A 57 -18.86 13.57 -9.59
#